data_AF-A0AA41WKZ5-F1
#
_entry.id   AF-A0AA41WKZ5-F1
#
_cell.length_a   1.000
_cell.length_b   1.000
_cell.length_c   1.000
_cell.angle_alpha   90.00
_cell.angle_beta   90.00
_cell.angle_gamma   90.00
#
_symmetry.space_group_name_H-M   'P 1'
#
loop_
_entity.id
_entity.type
_entity.pdbx_description
1 polymer ?
#
loop_
_entity_poly.entity_id
_entity_poly.type
_entity_poly.pdbx_seq_one_letter_code
_entity_poly.pdbx_strand_id
1 'polypeptide(L)'
;MDFDDLRSKIEQAASEAFLAVRRKFPSQIFCGYALYSDPDAVTVAPAVNSVGHLQKMIGDDPGDAVYYRWSPGEWDHEFEGAEYFKDISILLNNEAKKLDSEAKREAFRERVYESCVAVLESMKSKGFFSDMDETGVLVFTISDGESDLESDWIARLNRRELAEEFRNWIVSLG
;
A
#
# COMPACT_ATOMS: atom_id res chain seq x y z
N MET A 1 17.62 8.45 11.30
CA MET A 1 17.65 7.33 10.34
C MET A 1 18.00 7.80 8.94
N ASP A 2 18.61 6.92 8.14
CA ASP A 2 18.80 7.11 6.70
C ASP A 2 17.58 6.57 5.93
N PHE A 3 16.97 7.42 5.10
CA PHE A 3 15.76 7.06 4.36
C PHE A 3 16.04 6.28 3.06
N ASP A 4 17.27 6.33 2.54
CA ASP A 4 17.68 5.45 1.43
C ASP A 4 17.79 4.00 1.90
N ASP A 5 18.35 3.79 3.10
CA ASP A 5 18.38 2.47 3.76
C ASP A 5 16.96 1.99 4.11
N LEU A 6 16.09 2.89 4.63
CA LEU A 6 14.68 2.55 4.86
C LEU A 6 13.99 2.07 3.58
N ARG A 7 14.10 2.83 2.49
CA ARG A 7 13.50 2.45 1.19
C ARG A 7 14.02 1.09 0.71
N SER A 8 15.32 0.84 0.85
CA SER A 8 15.91 -0.45 0.46
C SER A 8 15.32 -1.61 1.27
N LYS A 9 15.13 -1.42 2.58
CA LYS A 9 14.50 -2.43 3.46
C LYS A 9 13.03 -2.65 3.11
N ILE A 10 12.28 -1.58 2.88
CA ILE A 10 10.86 -1.66 2.49
C ILE A 10 10.74 -2.38 1.14
N GLU A 11 11.58 -2.07 0.14
CA GLU A 11 11.54 -2.74 -1.17
C GLU A 11 11.82 -4.24 -1.04
N GLN A 12 12.80 -4.62 -0.22
CA GLN A 12 13.10 -6.02 0.05
C GLN A 12 11.91 -6.71 0.74
N ALA A 13 11.38 -6.14 1.82
CA ALA A 13 10.26 -6.71 2.56
C ALA A 13 8.99 -6.82 1.71
N ALA A 14 8.68 -5.79 0.93
CA ALA A 14 7.54 -5.79 0.00
C ALA A 14 7.68 -6.88 -1.06
N SER A 15 8.89 -7.01 -1.64
CA SER A 15 9.16 -8.05 -2.62
C SER A 15 9.02 -9.45 -2.03
N GLU A 16 9.59 -9.68 -0.84
CA GLU A 16 9.51 -10.97 -0.15
C GLU A 16 8.08 -11.33 0.25
N ALA A 17 7.31 -10.37 0.76
CA ALA A 17 5.90 -10.54 1.12
C ALA A 17 5.05 -10.93 -0.09
N PHE A 18 5.13 -10.18 -1.20
CA PHE A 18 4.33 -10.49 -2.38
C PHE A 18 4.70 -11.84 -2.99
N LEU A 19 6.01 -12.14 -3.07
CA LEU A 19 6.47 -13.45 -3.56
C LEU A 19 6.05 -14.60 -2.63
N ALA A 20 5.95 -14.38 -1.33
CA ALA A 20 5.46 -15.39 -0.39
C ALA A 20 3.97 -15.74 -0.65
N VAL A 21 3.11 -14.73 -0.79
CA VAL A 21 1.69 -14.92 -1.13
C VAL A 21 1.56 -15.65 -2.47
N ARG A 22 2.31 -15.21 -3.50
CA ARG A 22 2.30 -15.86 -4.82
C ARG A 22 2.73 -17.33 -4.79
N ARG A 23 3.73 -17.68 -3.97
CA ARG A 23 4.17 -19.08 -3.80
C ARG A 23 3.12 -19.94 -3.09
N LYS A 24 2.42 -19.35 -2.12
CA LYS A 24 1.37 -20.04 -1.35
C LYS A 24 0.10 -20.24 -2.17
N PHE A 25 -0.21 -19.31 -3.08
CA PHE A 25 -1.40 -19.33 -3.93
C PHE A 25 -1.06 -19.24 -5.43
N PRO A 26 -0.36 -20.24 -6.00
CA PRO A 26 0.18 -20.17 -7.36
C PRO A 26 -0.88 -20.15 -8.46
N SER A 27 -2.13 -20.48 -8.15
CA SER A 27 -3.26 -20.46 -9.10
C SER A 27 -4.10 -19.20 -9.03
N GLN A 28 -3.87 -18.31 -8.06
CA GLN A 28 -4.59 -17.05 -7.97
C GLN A 28 -4.03 -16.04 -8.97
N ILE A 29 -4.93 -15.23 -9.53
CA ILE A 29 -4.58 -14.06 -10.35
C ILE A 29 -4.70 -12.85 -9.43
N PHE A 30 -3.62 -12.09 -9.29
CA PHE A 30 -3.56 -10.93 -8.40
C PHE A 30 -3.85 -9.64 -9.17
N CYS A 31 -4.63 -8.75 -8.54
CA CYS A 31 -5.03 -7.46 -9.12
C CYS A 31 -4.87 -6.28 -8.14
N GLY A 32 -4.24 -6.49 -6.99
CA GLY A 32 -3.97 -5.43 -6.04
C GLY A 32 -2.71 -5.72 -5.24
N TYR A 33 -1.83 -4.73 -5.09
CA TYR A 33 -0.76 -4.76 -4.12
C TYR A 33 -0.65 -3.42 -3.40
N ALA A 34 -0.61 -3.45 -2.07
CA ALA A 34 -0.59 -2.25 -1.26
C ALA A 34 0.49 -2.33 -0.19
N LEU A 35 0.98 -1.14 0.17
CA LEU A 35 1.60 -0.91 1.47
C LEU A 35 0.69 0.03 2.25
N TYR A 36 0.60 -0.15 3.55
CA TYR A 36 -0.11 0.78 4.42
C TYR A 36 0.61 0.94 5.75
N SER A 37 0.31 2.04 6.42
CA SER A 37 0.94 2.44 7.68
C SER A 37 -0.12 2.97 8.63
N ASP A 38 0.14 2.88 9.93
CA ASP A 38 -0.64 3.62 10.93
C ASP A 38 -0.40 5.15 10.84
N PRO A 39 -1.28 5.97 11.46
CA PRO A 39 -1.18 7.43 11.43
C PRO A 39 0.06 8.01 12.13
N ASP A 40 0.78 7.23 12.93
CA ASP A 40 2.03 7.63 13.58
C ASP A 40 3.28 7.26 12.75
N ALA A 41 3.08 6.58 11.62
CA ALA A 41 4.11 6.04 10.74
C ALA A 41 5.11 5.10 11.43
N VAL A 42 4.64 4.34 12.42
CA VAL A 42 5.48 3.41 13.19
C VAL A 42 5.35 1.95 12.75
N THR A 43 4.47 1.67 11.79
CA THR A 43 4.32 0.36 11.15
C THR A 43 4.27 0.49 9.63
N VAL A 44 4.66 -0.57 8.93
CA VAL A 44 4.37 -0.76 7.51
C VAL A 44 3.90 -2.20 7.34
N ALA A 45 2.80 -2.40 6.62
CA ALA A 45 2.25 -3.72 6.33
C ALA A 45 1.86 -3.84 4.85
N PRO A 46 1.93 -5.05 4.27
CA PRO A 46 1.47 -5.32 2.93
C PRO A 46 0.00 -5.76 2.90
N ALA A 47 -0.66 -5.57 1.77
CA ALA A 47 -1.89 -6.27 1.43
C ALA A 47 -1.85 -6.70 -0.04
N VAL A 48 -2.49 -7.84 -0.34
CA VAL A 48 -2.61 -8.36 -1.71
C VAL A 48 -4.06 -8.68 -2.01
N ASN A 49 -4.54 -8.29 -3.20
CA ASN A 49 -5.87 -8.66 -3.66
C ASN A 49 -5.82 -9.63 -4.85
N SER A 50 -6.74 -10.58 -4.86
CA SER A 50 -6.97 -11.49 -5.98
C SER A 50 -8.20 -11.08 -6.79
N VAL A 51 -8.18 -11.35 -8.10
CA VAL A 51 -9.33 -11.10 -8.99
C VAL A 51 -10.56 -11.85 -8.51
N GLY A 52 -10.37 -13.10 -8.04
CA GLY A 52 -11.47 -13.92 -7.54
C GLY A 52 -12.13 -13.33 -6.30
N HIS A 53 -11.34 -12.82 -5.35
CA HIS A 53 -11.87 -12.15 -4.16
C HIS A 53 -12.55 -10.84 -4.50
N LEU A 54 -11.92 -9.98 -5.32
CA LEU A 54 -12.51 -8.72 -5.75
C LEU A 54 -13.87 -8.93 -6.45
N GLN A 55 -13.95 -9.90 -7.37
CA GLN A 55 -15.20 -10.23 -8.06
C GLN A 55 -16.28 -10.74 -7.11
N LYS A 56 -15.90 -11.50 -6.08
CA LYS A 56 -16.82 -11.96 -5.05
C LYS A 56 -17.38 -10.79 -4.24
N MET A 57 -16.52 -9.91 -3.73
CA MET A 57 -16.95 -8.74 -2.95
C MET A 57 -17.88 -7.82 -3.76
N ILE A 58 -17.54 -7.55 -5.03
CA ILE A 58 -18.40 -6.78 -5.95
C ILE A 58 -19.71 -7.52 -6.25
N GLY A 59 -19.69 -8.85 -6.33
CA GLY A 59 -20.90 -9.65 -6.55
C GLY A 59 -21.86 -9.61 -5.36
N ASP A 60 -21.31 -9.61 -4.15
CA ASP A 60 -22.06 -9.55 -2.90
C ASP A 60 -22.60 -8.14 -2.62
N ASP A 61 -21.83 -7.09 -2.96
CA ASP A 61 -22.27 -5.70 -2.92
C ASP A 61 -21.80 -4.88 -4.14
N PRO A 62 -22.61 -4.85 -5.22
CA PRO A 62 -22.26 -4.13 -6.44
C PRO A 62 -22.20 -2.60 -6.28
N GLY A 63 -22.81 -2.05 -5.23
CA GLY A 63 -22.83 -0.60 -4.98
C GLY A 63 -21.46 -0.05 -4.60
N ASP A 64 -20.66 -0.87 -3.93
CA ASP A 64 -19.35 -0.51 -3.35
C ASP A 64 -18.18 -1.06 -4.17
N ALA A 65 -18.38 -1.27 -5.47
CA ALA A 65 -17.37 -1.86 -6.33
C ALA A 65 -16.04 -1.08 -6.39
N VAL A 66 -16.12 0.25 -6.29
CA VAL A 66 -14.93 1.11 -6.27
C VAL A 66 -14.24 1.04 -4.90
N TYR A 67 -15.00 0.99 -3.80
CA TYR A 67 -14.46 0.82 -2.45
C TYR A 67 -13.62 -0.47 -2.34
N TYR A 68 -14.12 -1.61 -2.82
CA TYR A 68 -13.38 -2.88 -2.74
C TYR A 68 -12.11 -2.92 -3.59
N ARG A 69 -12.04 -2.12 -4.67
CA ARG A 69 -10.81 -1.98 -5.46
C ARG A 69 -9.74 -1.23 -4.67
N TRP A 70 -10.12 -0.16 -3.98
CA TRP A 70 -9.19 0.82 -3.43
C TRP A 70 -8.92 0.69 -1.93
N SER A 71 -9.55 -0.26 -1.23
CA SER A 71 -9.46 -0.41 0.22
C SER A 71 -8.70 -1.68 0.63
N PRO A 72 -7.38 -1.59 0.92
CA PRO A 72 -6.56 -2.73 1.33
C PRO A 72 -7.09 -3.57 2.50
N GLY A 73 -7.85 -2.95 3.41
CA GLY A 73 -8.50 -3.65 4.54
C GLY A 73 -9.58 -4.66 4.12
N GLU A 74 -10.04 -4.61 2.87
CA GLU A 74 -11.03 -5.54 2.33
C GLU A 74 -10.42 -6.60 1.41
N TRP A 75 -9.10 -6.62 1.25
CA TRP A 75 -8.42 -7.45 0.26
C TRP A 75 -8.18 -8.88 0.75
N ASP A 76 -8.07 -9.82 -0.20
CA ASP A 76 -7.97 -11.28 0.03
C ASP A 76 -6.88 -11.67 1.05
N HIS A 77 -5.72 -10.99 0.98
CA HIS A 77 -4.57 -11.25 1.83
C HIS A 77 -4.10 -9.96 2.52
N GLU A 78 -5.00 -9.28 3.23
CA GLU A 78 -4.62 -8.21 4.15
C GLU A 78 -3.62 -8.74 5.19
N PHE A 79 -2.55 -7.97 5.45
CA PHE A 79 -1.53 -8.25 6.46
C PHE A 79 -0.67 -9.50 6.21
N GLU A 80 -0.96 -10.32 5.19
CA GLU A 80 -0.15 -11.50 4.87
C GLU A 80 1.24 -11.10 4.36
N GLY A 81 2.29 -11.54 5.06
CA GLY A 81 3.66 -11.11 4.82
C GLY A 81 4.11 -9.94 5.71
N ALA A 82 3.30 -9.49 6.67
CA ALA A 82 3.71 -8.47 7.65
C ALA A 82 4.95 -8.89 8.47
N GLU A 83 5.26 -10.18 8.58
CA GLU A 83 6.47 -10.66 9.25
C GLU A 83 7.77 -10.14 8.61
N TYR A 84 7.77 -9.90 7.29
CA TYR A 84 8.92 -9.33 6.58
C TYR A 84 9.17 -7.86 6.93
N PHE A 85 8.16 -7.18 7.48
CA PHE A 85 8.21 -5.77 7.88
C PHE A 85 8.49 -5.58 9.38
N LYS A 86 8.56 -6.65 10.17
CA LYS A 86 8.69 -6.57 11.63
C LYS A 86 9.86 -5.70 12.09
N ASP A 87 11.04 -5.90 11.51
CA ASP A 87 12.24 -5.15 11.90
C ASP A 87 12.17 -3.69 11.43
N ILE A 88 11.47 -3.42 10.32
CA ILE A 88 11.20 -2.07 9.82
C ILE A 88 10.29 -1.35 10.81
N SER A 89 9.18 -1.97 11.24
CA SER A 89 8.28 -1.38 12.24
C SER A 89 8.96 -1.14 13.59
N ILE A 90 9.86 -2.04 14.02
CA ILE A 90 10.68 -1.82 15.23
C ILE A 90 11.60 -0.60 15.04
N LEU A 91 12.26 -0.48 13.90
CA LEU A 91 13.11 0.67 13.57
C LEU A 91 12.31 1.98 13.59
N LEU A 92 11.18 2.02 12.88
CA LEU A 92 10.31 3.20 12.77
C LEU A 92 9.81 3.64 14.16
N ASN A 93 9.28 2.71 14.95
CA ASN A 93 8.83 2.98 16.32
C ASN A 93 9.96 3.55 17.21
N ASN A 94 11.18 3.01 17.09
CA ASN A 94 12.33 3.49 17.86
C ASN A 94 12.80 4.88 17.40
N GLU A 95 12.71 5.21 16.11
CA GLU A 95 13.03 6.54 15.60
C GLU A 95 11.96 7.56 16.02
N ALA A 96 10.67 7.21 15.93
CA ALA A 96 9.57 8.07 16.34
C ALA A 96 9.67 8.50 17.81
N LYS A 97 10.06 7.56 18.70
CA LYS A 97 10.27 7.84 20.14
C LYS A 97 11.38 8.85 20.43
N LYS A 98 12.29 9.11 19.49
CA LYS A 98 13.38 10.09 19.64
C LYS A 98 12.95 11.51 19.27
N LEU A 99 11.75 11.69 18.69
CA LEU A 99 11.27 12.96 18.19
C LEU A 99 10.60 13.77 19.30
N ASP A 100 11.14 14.96 19.57
CA ASP A 100 10.78 15.81 20.72
C ASP A 100 9.68 16.85 20.45
N SER A 101 9.20 16.93 19.21
CA SER A 101 8.28 17.99 18.77
C SER A 101 7.34 17.50 17.68
N GLU A 102 6.17 18.12 17.57
CA GLU A 102 5.15 17.71 16.60
C GLU A 102 5.61 17.93 15.16
N ALA A 103 6.22 19.07 14.86
CA ALA A 103 6.76 19.34 13.53
C ALA A 103 7.79 18.28 13.07
N LYS A 104 8.60 17.74 14.00
CA LYS A 104 9.52 16.65 13.68
C LYS A 104 8.80 15.32 13.46
N ARG A 105 7.73 15.04 14.21
CA ARG A 105 6.89 13.84 14.03
C ARG A 105 6.14 13.88 12.70
N GLU A 106 5.55 15.02 12.37
CA GLU A 106 4.89 15.26 11.08
C GLU A 106 5.84 15.04 9.91
N ALA A 107 7.00 15.72 9.90
CA ALA A 107 8.01 15.52 8.86
C ALA A 107 8.56 14.09 8.81
N PHE A 108 8.56 13.37 9.94
CA PHE A 108 8.93 11.95 9.95
C PHE A 108 7.86 11.09 9.27
N ARG A 109 6.57 11.28 9.64
CA ARG A 109 5.45 10.55 9.04
C ARG A 109 5.40 10.71 7.53
N GLU A 110 5.45 11.95 7.05
CA GLU A 110 5.43 12.26 5.62
C GLU A 110 6.58 11.57 4.87
N ARG A 111 7.78 11.53 5.45
CA ARG A 111 8.93 10.87 4.82
C ARG A 111 8.81 9.35 4.82
N VAL A 112 8.17 8.75 5.82
CA VAL A 112 7.90 7.30 5.84
C VAL A 112 6.85 6.97 4.77
N TYR A 113 5.75 7.71 4.71
CA TYR A 113 4.70 7.54 3.70
C TYR A 113 5.26 7.68 2.28
N GLU A 114 6.02 8.75 2.03
CA GLU A 114 6.69 8.96 0.75
C GLU A 114 7.68 7.83 0.43
N SER A 115 8.34 7.24 1.43
CA SER A 115 9.23 6.11 1.20
C SER A 115 8.47 4.86 0.74
N CYS A 116 7.29 4.59 1.29
CA CYS A 116 6.43 3.50 0.83
C CYS A 116 5.96 3.72 -0.62
N VAL A 117 5.51 4.93 -0.95
CA VAL A 117 5.06 5.30 -2.30
C VAL A 117 6.21 5.19 -3.30
N ALA A 118 7.39 5.75 -2.99
CA ALA A 118 8.56 5.69 -3.84
C ALA A 118 9.05 4.26 -4.07
N VAL A 119 8.92 3.37 -3.08
CA VAL A 119 9.24 1.94 -3.22
C VAL A 119 8.26 1.24 -4.17
N LEU A 120 6.96 1.45 -4.01
CA LEU A 120 5.96 0.89 -4.93
C LEU A 120 6.17 1.39 -6.37
N GLU A 121 6.48 2.68 -6.54
CA GLU A 121 6.82 3.29 -7.82
C GLU A 121 8.10 2.68 -8.43
N SER A 122 9.14 2.49 -7.62
CA SER A 122 10.39 1.81 -8.01
C SER A 122 10.12 0.37 -8.47
N MET A 123 9.39 -0.43 -7.69
CA MET A 123 9.04 -1.81 -8.02
C MET A 123 8.22 -1.89 -9.32
N LYS A 124 7.26 -1.00 -9.51
CA LYS A 124 6.50 -0.86 -10.75
C LYS A 124 7.41 -0.57 -11.94
N SER A 125 8.32 0.40 -11.82
CA SER A 125 9.26 0.76 -12.89
C SER A 125 10.21 -0.38 -13.28
N LYS A 126 10.53 -1.26 -12.33
CA LYS A 126 11.33 -2.48 -12.53
C LYS A 126 10.52 -3.65 -13.13
N GLY A 127 9.22 -3.47 -13.37
CA GLY A 127 8.34 -4.50 -13.92
C GLY A 127 7.95 -5.59 -12.92
N PHE A 128 8.08 -5.36 -11.61
CA PHE A 128 7.82 -6.37 -10.59
C PHE A 128 6.35 -6.87 -10.58
N PHE A 129 5.43 -6.02 -11.02
CA PHE A 129 3.99 -6.30 -11.09
C PHE A 129 3.52 -6.60 -12.53
N SER A 130 4.41 -6.96 -13.45
CA SER A 130 4.08 -7.12 -14.88
C SER A 130 3.05 -8.22 -15.18
N ASP A 131 2.82 -9.12 -14.23
CA ASP A 131 1.84 -10.20 -14.33
C ASP A 131 0.47 -9.85 -13.74
N MET A 132 0.34 -8.70 -13.09
CA MET A 132 -0.98 -8.15 -12.79
C MET A 132 -1.65 -7.72 -14.11
N ASP A 133 -2.96 -7.92 -14.18
CA ASP A 133 -3.72 -7.45 -15.33
C ASP A 133 -3.68 -5.92 -15.44
N GLU A 134 -4.11 -5.41 -16.59
CA GLU A 134 -4.17 -3.97 -16.84
C GLU A 134 -5.00 -3.20 -15.78
N THR A 135 -5.98 -3.85 -15.14
CA THR A 135 -6.81 -3.26 -14.09
C THR A 135 -6.21 -3.39 -12.69
N GLY A 136 -5.01 -3.97 -12.58
CA GLY A 136 -4.26 -4.09 -11.35
C GLY A 136 -3.93 -2.74 -10.73
N VAL A 137 -4.13 -2.63 -9.41
CA VAL A 137 -3.90 -1.38 -8.66
C VAL A 137 -2.74 -1.51 -7.68
N LEU A 138 -1.98 -0.42 -7.57
CA LEU A 138 -0.98 -0.22 -6.52
C LEU A 138 -1.46 0.87 -5.58
N VAL A 139 -1.48 0.58 -4.27
CA VAL A 139 -2.06 1.49 -3.28
C VAL A 139 -1.05 1.76 -2.17
N PHE A 140 -0.93 3.02 -1.79
CA PHE A 140 -0.47 3.38 -0.45
C PHE A 140 -1.61 4.09 0.28
N THR A 141 -1.87 3.71 1.53
CA THR A 141 -2.92 4.31 2.37
C THR A 141 -2.50 4.32 3.84
N ILE A 142 -3.18 5.14 4.64
CA ILE A 142 -2.99 5.22 6.09
C ILE A 142 -4.16 4.48 6.75
N SER A 143 -3.88 3.43 7.51
CA SER A 143 -4.94 2.71 8.24
C SER A 143 -5.55 3.62 9.31
N ASP A 144 -6.88 3.70 9.38
CA ASP A 144 -7.61 4.56 10.31
C ASP A 144 -7.22 6.05 10.24
N GLY A 145 -6.75 6.49 9.09
CA GLY A 145 -6.34 7.87 8.84
C GLY A 145 -6.66 8.31 7.42
N GLU A 146 -6.48 9.61 7.17
CA GLU A 146 -6.72 10.23 5.87
C GLU A 146 -5.53 11.15 5.54
N SER A 147 -5.25 11.32 4.26
CA SER A 147 -4.30 12.33 3.78
C SER A 147 -4.77 12.98 2.49
N ASP A 148 -4.64 14.31 2.42
CA ASP A 148 -4.86 15.08 1.19
C ASP A 148 -3.95 14.62 0.02
N LEU A 149 -2.85 13.91 0.33
CA LEU A 149 -1.90 13.36 -0.64
C LEU A 149 -2.32 12.02 -1.23
N GLU A 150 -3.37 11.35 -0.74
CA GLU A 150 -3.76 10.01 -1.22
C GLU A 150 -4.04 9.99 -2.72
N SER A 151 -4.76 11.00 -3.23
CA SER A 151 -5.02 11.12 -4.66
C SER A 151 -3.73 11.28 -5.49
N ASP A 152 -2.72 11.94 -4.94
CA ASP A 152 -1.42 12.12 -5.61
C ASP A 152 -0.59 10.84 -5.57
N TRP A 153 -0.62 10.10 -4.45
CA TRP A 153 0.01 8.78 -4.35
C TRP A 153 -0.59 7.80 -5.35
N ILE A 154 -1.92 7.69 -5.42
CA ILE A 154 -2.60 6.83 -6.38
C ILE A 154 -2.27 7.23 -7.83
N ALA A 155 -2.20 8.53 -8.12
CA ALA A 155 -1.86 9.03 -9.46
C ALA A 155 -0.43 8.67 -9.89
N ARG A 156 0.54 8.66 -8.97
CA ARG A 156 1.92 8.20 -9.25
C ARG A 156 1.98 6.69 -9.48
N LEU A 157 1.23 5.95 -8.66
CA LEU A 157 1.30 4.49 -8.62
C LEU A 157 0.51 3.81 -9.73
N ASN A 158 -0.50 4.46 -10.31
CA ASN A 158 -1.45 3.82 -11.24
C ASN A 158 -1.48 4.49 -12.61
N ARG A 159 -2.22 3.90 -13.55
CA ARG A 159 -2.52 4.53 -14.84
C ARG A 159 -3.51 5.69 -14.64
N ARG A 160 -3.50 6.65 -15.54
CA ARG A 160 -4.32 7.88 -15.43
C ARG A 160 -5.80 7.57 -15.24
N GLU A 161 -6.32 6.57 -15.96
CA GLU A 161 -7.73 6.18 -15.91
C GLU A 161 -8.13 5.63 -14.53
N LEU A 162 -7.26 4.84 -13.90
CA LEU A 162 -7.47 4.31 -12.54
C LEU A 162 -7.34 5.42 -11.49
N ALA A 163 -6.39 6.34 -11.67
CA ALA A 163 -6.25 7.48 -10.78
C ALA A 163 -7.44 8.45 -10.85
N GLU A 164 -8.01 8.64 -12.04
CA GLU A 164 -9.24 9.41 -12.24
C GLU A 164 -10.44 8.73 -11.57
N GLU A 165 -10.56 7.39 -11.66
CA GLU A 165 -11.58 6.62 -10.93
C GLU A 165 -11.48 6.83 -9.42
N PHE A 166 -10.31 6.64 -8.83
CA PHE A 166 -10.08 6.84 -7.40
C PHE A 166 -10.42 8.26 -6.95
N ARG A 167 -9.95 9.27 -7.70
CA ARG A 167 -10.23 10.68 -7.38
C ARG A 167 -11.73 10.99 -7.39
N ASN A 168 -12.46 10.48 -8.39
CA ASN A 168 -13.91 10.67 -8.47
C ASN A 168 -14.63 10.00 -7.29
N TRP A 169 -14.14 8.83 -6.87
CA TRP A 169 -14.67 8.13 -5.70
C TRP A 169 -14.45 8.93 -4.42
N ILE A 170 -13.22 9.36 -4.12
CA ILE A 170 -12.93 10.20 -2.94
C ILE A 170 -13.78 11.46 -2.93
N VAL A 171 -13.93 12.15 -4.07
CA VAL A 171 -14.81 13.35 -4.17
C VAL A 171 -16.27 13.02 -3.91
N SER A 172 -16.73 11.81 -4.24
CA SER A 172 -18.12 11.40 -3.98
C SER A 172 -18.43 11.08 -2.52
N LEU A 173 -17.39 10.90 -1.68
CA LEU A 173 -17.53 10.63 -0.24
C LEU A 173 -17.63 11.90 0.62
N GLY A 174 -17.23 13.06 0.08
CA GLY A 174 -17.28 14.37 0.75
C GLY A 174 -18.53 15.18 0.45
#